data_AF-A0A949ZV98-F1
#
_entry.id   AF-A0A949ZV98-F1
#
_cell.length_a   1.000
_cell.length_b   1.000
_cell.length_c   1.000
_cell.angle_alpha   90.00
_cell.angle_beta   90.00
_cell.angle_gamma   90.00
#
_symmetry.space_group_name_H-M   'P 1'
#
loop_
_entity.id
_entity.type
_entity.pdbx_description
1 polymer ?
#
loop_
_entity_poly.entity_id
_entity_poly.type
_entity_poly.pdbx_seq_one_letter_code
_entity_poly.pdbx_strand_id
1 'polypeptide(L)'
;MSSDSSFAVKSLLGLVLAFAIGFACRAFGIPSPAPPVIVGALLVVAMTTGYLLVDRWMTRPAQHKADCGGPSGLTIGGSTAASDAKERMDDDGDAGSADARSIVQAAESLFSSRVIRTIALLGLCAAYLQGGLQKLLDFSGAVAEAQHFHLPLPALTAIATIVTELAGSLLILSGYYRWVGALWLGGFTLVATFVANRFWQIPLPDRFGVENAFFEHLGLLGGFLLVAILDLRESTTARNPPS
;
A
#
# COMPACT_ATOMS: atom_id res chain seq x y z
N MET A 1 31.81 -2.85 -17.81
CA MET A 1 32.50 -3.11 -16.52
C MET A 1 32.41 -1.96 -15.51
N SER A 2 31.88 -0.77 -15.83
CA SER A 2 31.74 0.34 -14.86
C SER A 2 30.38 0.44 -14.15
N SER A 3 29.37 -0.36 -14.54
CA SER A 3 28.02 -0.32 -13.93
C SER A 3 27.93 -1.17 -12.65
N ASP A 4 28.61 -2.33 -12.61
CA ASP A 4 28.61 -3.23 -11.46
C ASP A 4 29.25 -2.60 -10.21
N SER A 5 30.27 -1.78 -10.37
CA SER A 5 30.95 -1.11 -9.26
C SER A 5 30.07 -0.05 -8.60
N SER A 6 29.23 0.66 -9.36
CA SER A 6 28.32 1.68 -8.80
C SER A 6 27.23 1.04 -7.94
N PHE A 7 26.68 -0.10 -8.36
CA PHE A 7 25.67 -0.84 -7.60
C PHE A 7 26.25 -1.47 -6.33
N ALA A 8 27.46 -2.04 -6.43
CA ALA A 8 28.18 -2.58 -5.29
C ALA A 8 28.53 -1.50 -4.25
N VAL A 9 28.99 -0.32 -4.68
CA VAL A 9 29.32 0.81 -3.80
C VAL A 9 28.07 1.35 -3.10
N LYS A 10 26.93 1.50 -3.81
CA LYS A 10 25.67 1.94 -3.21
C LYS A 10 25.14 0.95 -2.17
N SER A 11 25.22 -0.35 -2.46
CA SER A 11 24.82 -1.42 -1.54
C SER A 11 25.71 -1.47 -0.29
N LEU A 12 27.03 -1.30 -0.47
CA LEU A 12 27.99 -1.23 0.63
C LEU A 12 27.76 0.00 1.51
N LEU A 13 27.48 1.15 0.90
CA LEU A 13 27.17 2.39 1.62
C LEU A 13 25.91 2.23 2.48
N GLY A 14 24.88 1.56 1.96
CA GLY A 14 23.65 1.24 2.69
C GLY A 14 23.89 0.33 3.89
N LEU A 15 24.72 -0.72 3.71
CA LEU A 15 25.09 -1.63 4.80
C LEU A 15 25.86 -0.91 5.92
N VAL A 16 26.82 -0.06 5.54
CA VAL A 16 27.63 0.71 6.49
C VAL A 16 26.77 1.71 7.24
N LEU A 17 25.86 2.40 6.56
CA LEU A 17 24.94 3.35 7.19
C LEU A 17 24.01 2.66 8.19
N ALA A 18 23.48 1.49 7.85
CA ALA A 18 22.62 0.69 8.74
C ALA A 18 23.37 0.24 10.01
N PHE A 19 24.61 -0.26 9.85
CA PHE A 19 25.46 -0.64 11.00
C PHE A 19 25.85 0.56 11.86
N ALA A 20 26.13 1.71 11.25
CA ALA A 20 26.48 2.93 11.97
C ALA A 20 25.31 3.45 12.82
N ILE A 21 24.08 3.43 12.27
CA ILE A 21 22.87 3.82 13.00
C ILE A 21 22.62 2.84 14.15
N GLY A 22 22.70 1.52 13.90
CA GLY A 22 22.53 0.51 14.95
C GLY A 22 23.55 0.62 16.09
N PHE A 23 24.82 0.91 15.74
CA PHE A 23 25.89 1.13 16.72
C PHE A 23 25.69 2.43 17.50
N ALA A 24 25.30 3.52 16.84
CA ALA A 24 25.02 4.81 17.48
C ALA A 24 23.85 4.69 18.46
N CYS A 25 22.74 4.08 18.06
CA CYS A 25 21.58 3.87 18.94
C CYS A 25 21.94 3.04 20.19
N ARG A 26 22.81 2.03 20.04
CA ARG A 26 23.33 1.23 21.18
C ARG A 26 24.27 2.03 22.08
N ALA A 27 25.13 2.86 21.51
CA ALA A 27 26.15 3.62 22.24
C ALA A 27 25.56 4.79 23.05
N PHE A 28 24.48 5.42 22.55
CA PHE A 28 23.82 6.56 23.21
C PHE A 28 22.75 6.17 24.23
N GLY A 29 22.48 4.87 24.43
CA GLY A 29 21.59 4.39 25.50
C GLY A 29 20.14 4.89 25.42
N ILE A 30 19.68 5.32 24.24
CA ILE A 30 18.30 5.76 24.04
C ILE A 30 17.40 4.52 24.08
N PRO A 31 16.39 4.45 24.98
CA PRO A 31 15.40 3.38 24.96
C PRO A 31 14.67 3.43 23.62
N SER A 32 15.03 2.51 22.72
CA SER A 32 14.40 2.38 21.40
C SER A 32 12.91 2.06 21.60
N PRO A 33 11.97 2.90 21.14
CA PRO A 33 10.54 2.66 21.22
C PRO A 33 10.05 1.65 20.16
N ALA A 34 10.90 0.70 19.75
CA ALA A 34 10.59 -0.29 18.72
C ALA A 34 10.78 -1.73 19.27
N PRO A 35 9.77 -2.60 19.15
CA PRO A 35 9.85 -4.04 19.45
C PRO A 35 10.83 -4.76 18.48
N PRO A 36 11.22 -6.03 18.70
CA PRO A 36 12.57 -6.55 18.46
C PRO A 36 13.12 -6.25 17.05
N VAL A 37 14.29 -5.60 17.03
CA VAL A 37 15.05 -5.06 15.88
C VAL A 37 15.20 -5.99 14.67
N ILE A 38 14.97 -7.29 14.83
CA ILE A 38 15.00 -8.28 13.74
C ILE A 38 13.78 -8.12 12.82
N VAL A 39 12.60 -7.81 13.35
CA VAL A 39 11.37 -7.70 12.56
C VAL A 39 11.41 -6.46 11.66
N GLY A 40 11.91 -5.34 12.16
CA GLY A 40 12.09 -4.11 11.37
C GLY A 40 13.13 -4.26 10.26
N ALA A 41 14.27 -4.92 10.55
CA ALA A 41 15.27 -5.22 9.55
C ALA A 41 14.74 -6.18 8.48
N LEU A 42 14.00 -7.23 8.87
CA LEU A 42 13.36 -8.16 7.95
C LEU A 42 12.30 -7.47 7.08
N LEU A 43 11.54 -6.52 7.61
CA LEU A 43 10.57 -5.73 6.85
C LEU A 43 11.24 -4.85 5.79
N VAL A 44 12.35 -4.17 6.14
CA VAL A 44 13.10 -3.34 5.18
C VAL A 44 13.75 -4.20 4.10
N VAL A 45 14.31 -5.35 4.47
CA VAL A 45 14.86 -6.31 3.52
C VAL A 45 13.75 -6.86 2.61
N ALA A 46 12.60 -7.24 3.17
CA ALA A 46 11.47 -7.73 2.39
C ALA A 46 10.92 -6.66 1.42
N MET A 47 10.82 -5.40 1.83
CA MET A 47 10.45 -4.29 0.94
C MET A 47 11.48 -4.11 -0.18
N THR A 48 12.76 -4.12 0.15
CA THR A 48 13.84 -3.90 -0.81
C THR A 48 13.92 -5.06 -1.80
N THR A 49 13.82 -6.30 -1.33
CA THR A 49 13.77 -7.50 -2.18
C THR A 49 12.53 -7.52 -3.05
N GLY A 50 11.36 -7.13 -2.52
CA GLY A 50 10.12 -7.02 -3.30
C GLY A 50 10.24 -6.01 -4.44
N TYR A 51 10.80 -4.84 -4.17
CA TYR A 51 11.02 -3.80 -5.18
C TYR A 51 12.00 -4.27 -6.27
N LEU A 52 13.12 -4.87 -5.89
CA LEU A 52 14.13 -5.39 -6.83
C LEU A 52 13.61 -6.59 -7.65
N LEU A 53 12.76 -7.43 -7.06
CA LEU A 53 12.16 -8.56 -7.76
C LEU A 53 11.15 -8.08 -8.81
N VAL A 54 10.31 -7.11 -8.45
CA VAL A 54 9.37 -6.46 -9.37
C VAL A 54 10.11 -5.77 -10.51
N ASP A 55 11.15 -5.00 -10.19
CA ASP A 55 11.95 -4.27 -11.17
C ASP A 55 12.64 -5.21 -12.17
N ARG A 56 13.18 -6.33 -11.68
CA ARG A 56 13.81 -7.35 -12.52
C ARG A 56 12.81 -8.15 -13.36
N TRP A 57 11.56 -8.29 -12.92
CA TRP A 57 10.53 -9.01 -13.66
C TRP A 57 9.86 -8.13 -14.71
N MET A 58 9.75 -6.82 -14.46
CA MET A 58 9.03 -5.86 -15.30
C MET A 58 9.92 -5.16 -16.34
N THR A 59 11.24 -5.20 -16.21
CA THR A 59 12.19 -4.77 -17.27
C THR A 59 12.38 -5.83 -18.37
N ARG A 60 11.32 -6.58 -18.71
CA ARG A 60 11.26 -7.27 -20.00
C ARG A 60 10.91 -6.22 -21.06
N PRO A 61 11.78 -5.92 -22.03
CA PRO A 61 11.41 -5.01 -23.11
C PRO A 61 10.15 -5.54 -23.79
N ALA A 62 9.14 -4.68 -23.95
CA ALA A 62 7.88 -5.03 -24.59
C ALA A 62 8.18 -5.65 -25.97
N GLN A 63 7.89 -6.94 -26.11
CA GLN A 63 8.18 -7.71 -27.34
C GLN A 63 7.33 -7.24 -28.54
N HIS A 64 6.32 -6.39 -28.29
CA HIS A 64 5.38 -5.86 -29.28
C HIS A 64 5.37 -4.33 -29.33
N LYS A 65 6.55 -3.68 -29.27
CA LYS A 65 6.67 -2.22 -29.48
C LYS A 65 6.19 -1.78 -30.87
N ALA A 66 6.21 -2.69 -31.85
CA ALA A 66 5.76 -2.43 -33.22
C ALA A 66 4.22 -2.40 -33.37
N ASP A 67 3.48 -2.99 -32.41
CA ASP A 67 2.01 -3.11 -32.48
C ASP A 67 1.28 -2.05 -31.62
N CYS A 68 2.03 -1.26 -30.84
CA CYS A 68 1.49 -0.16 -30.04
C CYS A 68 1.26 1.08 -30.91
N GLY A 69 0.15 1.11 -31.65
CA GLY A 69 -0.35 2.33 -32.26
C GLY A 69 -0.83 3.32 -31.19
N GLY A 70 -0.11 4.41 -30.99
CA GLY A 70 -0.66 5.59 -30.31
C GLY A 70 -1.83 6.18 -31.11
N PRO A 71 -2.65 7.09 -30.53
CA PRO A 71 -3.87 7.62 -31.16
C PRO A 71 -3.65 8.40 -32.48
N SER A 72 -2.42 8.54 -32.95
CA SER A 72 -2.04 9.17 -34.21
C SER A 72 -1.57 8.21 -35.32
N GLY A 73 -1.48 6.89 -35.06
CA GLY A 73 -1.39 5.87 -36.12
C GLY A 73 -0.24 5.99 -37.14
N LEU A 74 0.89 6.62 -36.82
CA LEU A 74 2.04 6.73 -37.73
C LEU A 74 3.15 5.76 -37.35
N THR A 75 3.40 4.77 -38.19
CA THR A 75 4.61 3.94 -38.17
C THR A 75 5.77 4.74 -38.75
N ILE A 76 6.90 4.84 -38.03
CA ILE A 76 8.13 5.45 -38.55
C ILE A 76 8.74 4.49 -39.57
N GLY A 77 8.33 4.65 -40.82
CA GLY A 77 8.77 3.85 -41.95
C GLY A 77 8.50 4.58 -43.26
N GLY A 78 9.21 5.68 -43.50
CA GLY A 78 9.32 6.31 -44.82
C GLY A 78 8.73 7.71 -44.94
N SER A 79 9.57 8.73 -44.77
CA SER A 79 9.79 9.75 -45.81
C SER A 79 10.94 10.67 -45.40
N THR A 80 12.06 10.42 -46.07
CA THR A 80 13.21 11.28 -46.36
C THR A 80 13.05 12.80 -46.22
N ALA A 81 14.05 13.42 -45.59
CA ALA A 81 14.76 14.62 -46.05
C ALA A 81 13.90 15.77 -46.61
N ALA A 82 13.43 16.67 -45.73
CA ALA A 82 13.26 18.12 -45.98
C ALA A 82 12.53 18.80 -44.80
N SER A 83 13.21 18.98 -43.67
CA SER A 83 12.88 20.08 -42.73
C SER A 83 14.01 20.25 -41.70
N ASP A 84 15.25 20.34 -42.19
CA ASP A 84 16.27 21.08 -41.47
C ASP A 84 16.02 22.57 -41.74
N ALA A 85 16.14 23.38 -40.68
CA ALA A 85 16.13 24.85 -40.67
C ALA A 85 14.81 25.56 -40.31
N LYS A 86 14.23 25.24 -39.14
CA LYS A 86 13.58 26.24 -38.28
C LYS A 86 13.54 25.73 -36.84
N GLU A 87 13.77 26.60 -35.87
CA GLU A 87 13.77 26.33 -34.42
C GLU A 87 15.09 25.78 -33.85
N ARG A 88 16.15 26.58 -34.05
CA ARG A 88 17.36 26.57 -33.21
C ARG A 88 17.42 27.88 -32.44
N MET A 89 16.49 28.08 -31.52
CA MET A 89 16.55 29.05 -30.42
C MET A 89 15.37 28.73 -29.50
N ASP A 90 15.63 28.57 -28.20
CA ASP A 90 14.68 28.22 -27.11
C ASP A 90 14.67 26.73 -26.69
N ASP A 91 15.82 26.16 -26.33
CA ASP A 91 15.87 24.83 -25.65
C ASP A 91 16.99 24.75 -24.61
N ASP A 92 16.78 25.33 -23.44
CA ASP A 92 17.61 25.06 -22.24
C ASP A 92 16.73 24.86 -20.97
N GLY A 93 15.41 24.65 -21.14
CA GLY A 93 14.45 24.59 -20.03
C GLY A 93 13.49 23.39 -20.00
N ASP A 94 13.39 22.56 -21.05
CA ASP A 94 12.32 21.54 -21.17
C ASP A 94 12.78 20.10 -20.85
N ALA A 95 14.08 19.81 -20.84
CA ALA A 95 14.60 18.46 -20.59
C ALA A 95 14.21 17.89 -19.21
N GLY A 96 14.19 18.74 -18.16
CA GLY A 96 13.75 18.34 -16.82
C GLY A 96 12.23 18.13 -16.71
N SER A 97 11.45 18.80 -17.56
CA SER A 97 9.99 18.63 -17.62
C SER A 97 9.61 17.36 -18.38
N ALA A 98 10.34 17.03 -19.45
CA ALA A 98 10.14 15.80 -20.21
C ALA A 98 10.44 14.54 -19.38
N ASP A 99 11.53 14.56 -18.59
CA ASP A 99 11.91 13.43 -17.74
C ASP A 99 10.90 13.25 -16.59
N ALA A 100 10.48 14.35 -15.94
CA ALA A 100 9.42 14.34 -14.95
C ALA A 100 8.08 13.84 -15.51
N ARG A 101 7.68 14.29 -16.72
CA ARG A 101 6.47 13.81 -17.41
C ARG A 101 6.55 12.32 -17.75
N SER A 102 7.73 11.81 -18.12
CA SER A 102 7.93 10.39 -18.42
C SER A 102 7.78 9.50 -17.18
N ILE A 103 8.32 9.95 -16.03
CA ILE A 103 8.18 9.26 -14.75
C ILE A 103 6.72 9.25 -14.30
N VAL A 104 6.01 10.38 -14.47
CA VAL A 104 4.57 10.47 -14.16
C VAL A 104 3.75 9.52 -15.04
N GLN A 105 3.99 9.48 -16.36
CA GLN A 105 3.29 8.55 -17.26
C GLN A 105 3.61 7.08 -16.96
N ALA A 106 4.86 6.76 -16.62
CA ALA A 106 5.23 5.41 -16.19
C ALA A 106 4.51 5.03 -14.89
N ALA A 107 4.48 5.94 -13.90
CA ALA A 107 3.74 5.76 -12.66
C ALA A 107 2.24 5.60 -12.89
N GLU A 108 1.62 6.41 -13.76
CA GLU A 108 0.20 6.28 -14.11
C GLU A 108 -0.11 4.93 -14.75
N SER A 109 0.75 4.48 -15.68
CA SER A 109 0.58 3.16 -16.32
C SER A 109 0.68 2.01 -15.32
N LEU A 110 1.52 2.15 -14.29
CA LEU A 110 1.66 1.21 -13.19
C LEU A 110 0.41 1.23 -12.30
N PHE A 111 0.02 2.40 -11.77
CA PHE A 111 -1.15 2.50 -10.88
C PHE A 111 -2.48 2.18 -11.58
N SER A 112 -2.54 2.27 -12.92
CA SER A 112 -3.69 1.88 -13.73
C SER A 112 -3.83 0.34 -13.86
N SER A 113 -2.80 -0.43 -13.49
CA SER A 113 -2.84 -1.89 -13.57
C SER A 113 -3.86 -2.49 -12.61
N ARG A 114 -4.75 -3.34 -13.16
CA ARG A 114 -5.75 -4.12 -12.43
C ARG A 114 -5.13 -4.97 -11.30
N VAL A 115 -3.87 -5.39 -11.47
CA VAL A 115 -3.11 -6.17 -10.49
C VAL A 115 -2.72 -5.32 -9.29
N ILE A 116 -2.21 -4.11 -9.51
CA ILE A 116 -1.79 -3.20 -8.43
C ILE A 116 -2.98 -2.82 -7.56
N ARG A 117 -4.13 -2.52 -8.18
CA ARG A 117 -5.37 -2.28 -7.43
C ARG A 117 -5.76 -3.48 -6.57
N THR A 118 -5.66 -4.69 -7.10
CA THR A 118 -6.00 -5.91 -6.35
C THR A 118 -5.05 -6.13 -5.17
N ILE A 119 -3.75 -5.94 -5.38
CA ILE A 119 -2.73 -6.04 -4.32
C ILE A 119 -2.98 -4.98 -3.24
N ALA A 120 -3.30 -3.74 -3.62
CA ALA A 120 -3.60 -2.67 -2.67
C ALA A 120 -4.84 -3.00 -1.82
N LEU A 121 -5.92 -3.48 -2.44
CA LEU A 121 -7.13 -3.89 -1.72
C LEU A 121 -6.88 -5.11 -0.82
N LEU A 122 -6.06 -6.06 -1.28
CA LEU A 122 -5.67 -7.23 -0.49
C LEU A 122 -4.82 -6.81 0.71
N GLY A 123 -3.87 -5.89 0.53
CA GLY A 123 -3.08 -5.32 1.62
C GLY A 123 -3.96 -4.58 2.64
N LEU A 124 -4.92 -3.80 2.17
CA LEU A 124 -5.87 -3.09 3.04
C LEU A 124 -6.78 -4.06 3.83
N CYS A 125 -7.19 -5.19 3.22
CA CYS A 125 -8.02 -6.20 3.88
C CYS A 125 -7.22 -7.23 4.70
N ALA A 126 -5.88 -7.25 4.60
CA ALA A 126 -5.05 -8.32 5.14
C ALA A 126 -5.22 -8.50 6.66
N ALA A 127 -5.25 -7.41 7.42
CA ALA A 127 -5.42 -7.44 8.87
C ALA A 127 -6.77 -8.08 9.27
N TYR A 128 -7.84 -7.81 8.52
CA TYR A 128 -9.19 -8.34 8.77
C TYR A 128 -9.31 -9.80 8.37
N LEU A 129 -8.71 -10.19 7.24
CA LEU A 129 -8.65 -11.59 6.84
C LEU A 129 -7.87 -12.43 7.85
N GLN A 130 -6.71 -11.94 8.30
CA GLN A 130 -5.91 -12.61 9.32
C GLN A 130 -6.66 -12.67 10.66
N GLY A 131 -7.22 -11.55 11.13
CA GLY A 131 -7.98 -11.48 12.39
C GLY A 131 -9.21 -12.39 12.37
N GLY A 132 -9.99 -12.36 11.29
CA GLY A 132 -11.22 -13.14 11.14
C GLY A 132 -10.94 -14.63 11.04
N LEU A 133 -9.90 -15.03 10.30
CA LEU A 133 -9.48 -16.43 10.21
C LEU A 133 -8.94 -16.94 11.55
N GLN A 134 -8.14 -16.13 12.26
CA GLN A 134 -7.63 -16.50 13.57
C GLN A 134 -8.78 -16.71 14.57
N LYS A 135 -9.77 -15.80 14.61
CA LYS A 135 -10.96 -15.94 15.47
C LYS A 135 -11.87 -17.10 15.05
N LEU A 136 -11.90 -17.45 13.76
CA LEU A 136 -12.64 -18.60 13.26
C LEU A 136 -11.99 -19.93 13.68
N LEU A 137 -10.66 -20.01 13.64
CA LEU A 137 -9.90 -21.19 14.02
C LEU A 137 -9.81 -21.37 15.54
N ASP A 138 -9.78 -20.26 16.30
CA ASP A 138 -9.84 -20.25 17.76
C ASP A 138 -11.04 -19.42 18.25
N PHE A 139 -12.23 -20.02 18.08
CA PHE A 139 -13.47 -19.39 18.52
C PHE A 139 -13.50 -19.18 20.05
N SER A 140 -12.93 -20.10 20.82
CA SER A 140 -12.80 -19.95 22.27
C SER A 140 -12.02 -18.69 22.65
N GLY A 141 -10.88 -18.45 22.00
CA GLY A 141 -10.10 -17.23 22.16
C GLY A 141 -10.89 -15.98 21.79
N ALA A 142 -11.66 -16.02 20.70
CA ALA A 142 -12.51 -14.89 20.29
C ALA A 142 -13.60 -14.56 21.33
N VAL A 143 -14.21 -15.58 21.96
CA VAL A 143 -15.19 -15.38 23.04
C VAL A 143 -14.52 -14.79 24.29
N ALA A 144 -13.33 -15.27 24.63
CA ALA A 144 -12.55 -14.74 25.76
C ALA A 144 -12.13 -13.27 25.54
N GLU A 145 -11.77 -12.90 24.31
CA GLU A 145 -11.47 -11.52 23.93
C GLU A 145 -12.69 -10.61 24.09
N ALA A 146 -13.88 -11.06 23.63
CA ALA A 146 -15.12 -10.32 23.81
C ALA A 146 -15.50 -10.16 25.30
N GLN A 147 -15.20 -11.16 26.15
CA GLN A 147 -15.36 -11.06 27.60
C GLN A 147 -14.40 -10.06 28.22
N HIS A 148 -13.14 -10.03 27.76
CA HIS A 148 -12.12 -9.08 28.21
C HIS A 148 -12.54 -7.62 27.98
N PHE A 149 -13.16 -7.35 26.83
CA PHE A 149 -13.73 -6.03 26.53
C PHE A 149 -15.13 -5.78 27.12
N HIS A 150 -15.62 -6.70 27.97
CA HIS A 150 -16.94 -6.62 28.61
C HIS A 150 -18.11 -6.44 27.63
N LEU A 151 -18.00 -7.03 26.44
CA LEU A 151 -19.04 -6.92 25.41
C LEU A 151 -20.26 -7.77 25.78
N PRO A 152 -21.48 -7.29 25.51
CA PRO A 152 -22.69 -8.06 25.76
C PRO A 152 -22.70 -9.31 24.87
N LEU A 153 -23.22 -10.42 25.41
CA LEU A 153 -23.34 -11.70 24.70
C LEU A 153 -22.03 -12.10 23.98
N PRO A 154 -20.94 -12.41 24.71
CA PRO A 154 -19.61 -12.58 24.13
C PRO A 154 -19.52 -13.55 22.94
N ALA A 155 -20.28 -14.65 22.97
CA ALA A 155 -20.36 -15.59 21.87
C ALA A 155 -20.96 -14.98 20.60
N LEU A 156 -22.06 -14.23 20.72
CA LEU A 156 -22.70 -13.59 19.58
C LEU A 156 -21.85 -12.44 19.04
N THR A 157 -21.20 -11.69 19.92
CA THR A 157 -20.28 -10.63 19.52
C THR A 157 -19.06 -11.19 18.79
N ALA A 158 -18.49 -12.31 19.25
CA ALA A 158 -17.41 -13.00 18.55
C ALA A 158 -17.85 -13.46 17.14
N ILE A 159 -19.02 -14.08 17.01
CA ILE A 159 -19.59 -14.49 15.70
C ILE A 159 -19.77 -13.27 14.80
N ALA A 160 -20.39 -12.19 15.31
CA ALA A 160 -20.62 -10.97 14.55
C ALA A 160 -19.32 -10.31 14.07
N THR A 161 -18.28 -10.31 14.90
CA THR A 161 -16.94 -9.83 14.54
C THR A 161 -16.32 -10.67 13.43
N ILE A 162 -16.33 -12.01 13.56
CA ILE A 162 -15.80 -12.92 12.52
C ILE A 162 -16.51 -12.70 11.19
N VAL A 163 -17.85 -12.66 11.22
CA VAL A 163 -18.66 -12.43 10.01
C VAL A 163 -18.34 -11.06 9.41
N THR A 164 -18.22 -10.01 10.23
CA THR A 164 -17.89 -8.66 9.78
C THR A 164 -16.51 -8.60 9.12
N GLU A 165 -15.49 -9.16 9.77
CA GLU A 165 -14.10 -9.17 9.28
C GLU A 165 -13.99 -9.93 7.95
N LEU A 166 -14.62 -11.10 7.83
CA LEU A 166 -14.52 -11.94 6.64
C LEU A 166 -15.45 -11.48 5.51
N ALA A 167 -16.72 -11.21 5.80
CA ALA A 167 -17.69 -10.79 4.78
C ALA A 167 -17.36 -9.41 4.22
N GLY A 168 -16.98 -8.46 5.09
CA GLY A 168 -16.53 -7.14 4.67
C GLY A 168 -15.32 -7.21 3.72
N SER A 169 -14.34 -8.04 4.07
CA SER A 169 -13.15 -8.25 3.23
C SER A 169 -13.52 -8.88 1.88
N LEU A 170 -14.41 -9.88 1.89
CA LEU A 170 -14.87 -10.54 0.68
C LEU A 170 -15.67 -9.62 -0.25
N LEU A 171 -16.50 -8.73 0.30
CA LEU A 171 -17.21 -7.71 -0.48
C LEU A 171 -16.23 -6.76 -1.20
N ILE A 172 -15.18 -6.32 -0.50
CA ILE A 172 -14.18 -5.43 -1.10
C ILE A 172 -13.38 -6.13 -2.20
N LEU A 173 -12.94 -7.37 -1.95
CA LEU A 173 -12.11 -8.12 -2.89
C LEU A 173 -12.89 -8.64 -4.11
N SER A 174 -14.12 -9.10 -3.92
CA SER A 174 -14.99 -9.55 -5.02
C SER A 174 -15.42 -8.40 -5.93
N GLY A 175 -15.48 -7.18 -5.39
CA GLY A 175 -15.91 -5.99 -6.10
C GLY A 175 -17.42 -5.82 -6.24
N TYR A 176 -18.20 -6.75 -5.70
CA TYR A 176 -19.65 -6.57 -5.57
C TYR A 176 -19.93 -5.76 -4.30
N TYR A 177 -20.58 -4.61 -4.45
CA TYR A 177 -20.89 -3.68 -3.35
C TYR A 177 -19.65 -3.27 -2.53
N ARG A 178 -18.53 -3.00 -3.20
CA ARG A 178 -17.25 -2.67 -2.54
C ARG A 178 -17.35 -1.45 -1.63
N TRP A 179 -18.07 -0.40 -2.03
CA TRP A 179 -18.31 0.75 -1.15
C TRP A 179 -19.05 0.38 0.14
N VAL A 180 -20.00 -0.57 0.10
CA VAL A 180 -20.72 -1.04 1.30
C VAL A 180 -19.78 -1.80 2.23
N GLY A 181 -18.99 -2.73 1.67
CA GLY A 181 -18.00 -3.48 2.44
C GLY A 181 -16.97 -2.57 3.09
N ALA A 182 -16.51 -1.54 2.38
CA ALA A 182 -15.55 -0.56 2.88
C ALA A 182 -16.15 0.30 4.02
N LEU A 183 -17.37 0.81 3.87
CA LEU A 183 -18.03 1.58 4.94
C LEU A 183 -18.34 0.71 6.16
N TRP A 184 -18.75 -0.55 5.95
CA TRP A 184 -18.97 -1.50 7.04
C TRP A 184 -17.68 -1.75 7.81
N LEU A 185 -16.60 -2.19 7.14
CA LEU A 185 -15.32 -2.45 7.80
C LEU A 185 -14.73 -1.20 8.44
N GLY A 186 -14.82 -0.05 7.78
CA GLY A 186 -14.41 1.23 8.35
C GLY A 186 -15.18 1.54 9.64
N GLY A 187 -16.51 1.47 9.62
CA GLY A 187 -17.35 1.71 10.80
C GLY A 187 -17.05 0.73 11.94
N PHE A 188 -16.91 -0.56 11.63
CA PHE A 188 -16.50 -1.58 12.59
C PHE A 188 -15.13 -1.24 13.21
N THR A 189 -14.15 -0.88 12.39
CA THR A 189 -12.78 -0.54 12.83
C THR A 189 -12.79 0.65 13.76
N LEU A 190 -13.58 1.68 13.44
CA LEU A 190 -13.74 2.85 14.29
C LEU A 190 -14.27 2.45 15.67
N VAL A 191 -15.38 1.71 15.71
CA VAL A 191 -15.97 1.24 16.98
C VAL A 191 -15.00 0.36 17.75
N ALA A 192 -14.39 -0.64 17.11
CA ALA A 192 -13.44 -1.56 17.72
C ALA A 192 -12.23 -0.82 18.32
N THR A 193 -11.74 0.21 17.63
CA THR A 193 -10.59 1.00 18.08
C THR A 193 -10.91 1.82 19.33
N PHE A 194 -12.10 2.43 19.42
CA PHE A 194 -12.53 3.14 20.62
C PHE A 194 -12.81 2.22 21.81
N VAL A 195 -13.13 0.95 21.57
CA VAL A 195 -13.33 -0.06 22.61
C VAL A 195 -11.99 -0.63 23.09
N ALA A 196 -11.15 -1.07 22.15
CA ALA A 196 -9.94 -1.84 22.44
C ALA A 196 -8.70 -0.96 22.73
N ASN A 197 -8.53 0.16 22.01
CA ASN A 197 -7.31 0.96 22.05
C ASN A 197 -7.49 2.27 22.83
N ARG A 198 -8.05 2.18 24.05
CA ARG A 198 -8.30 3.33 24.93
C ARG A 198 -7.02 3.79 25.64
N PHE A 199 -6.03 4.22 24.85
CA PHE A 199 -4.69 4.57 25.33
C PHE A 199 -4.70 5.65 26.44
N TRP A 200 -5.71 6.53 26.45
CA TRP A 200 -5.89 7.57 27.48
C TRP A 200 -6.13 7.01 28.89
N GLN A 201 -6.48 5.73 29.03
CA GLN A 201 -6.69 5.07 30.32
C GLN A 201 -5.48 4.29 30.82
N ILE A 202 -4.40 4.22 30.02
CA ILE A 202 -3.24 3.38 30.28
C ILE A 202 -2.09 4.27 30.82
N PRO A 203 -1.46 3.93 31.96
CA PRO A 203 -0.25 4.60 32.45
C PRO A 203 0.98 4.34 31.57
N LEU A 204 2.01 5.19 31.64
CA LEU A 204 3.31 4.88 31.02
C LEU A 204 4.02 3.78 31.83
N PRO A 205 4.76 2.84 31.18
CA PRO A 205 5.26 2.88 29.80
C PRO A 205 4.39 2.18 28.73
N ASP A 206 3.38 1.40 29.12
CA ASP A 206 2.64 0.52 28.21
C ASP A 206 1.71 1.26 27.24
N ARG A 207 1.49 2.56 27.46
CA ARG A 207 0.66 3.43 26.60
C ARG A 207 1.12 3.49 25.15
N PHE A 208 2.43 3.53 24.88
CA PHE A 208 2.97 3.82 23.54
C PHE A 208 2.50 2.82 22.49
N GLY A 209 2.47 1.52 22.81
CA GLY A 209 2.02 0.49 21.86
C GLY A 209 0.54 0.63 21.50
N VAL A 210 -0.30 0.92 22.49
CA VAL A 210 -1.76 1.06 22.31
C VAL A 210 -2.11 2.35 21.57
N GLU A 211 -1.37 3.43 21.83
CA GLU A 211 -1.50 4.70 21.09
C GLU A 211 -1.14 4.54 19.62
N ASN A 212 -0.04 3.85 19.31
CA ASN A 212 0.33 3.56 17.92
C ASN A 212 -0.74 2.72 17.21
N ALA A 213 -1.23 1.65 17.85
CA ALA A 213 -2.30 0.82 17.30
C ALA A 213 -3.59 1.62 17.04
N PHE A 214 -3.92 2.59 17.90
CA PHE A 214 -5.06 3.49 17.69
C PHE A 214 -4.92 4.30 16.39
N PHE A 215 -3.75 4.91 16.15
CA PHE A 215 -3.52 5.70 14.95
C PHE A 215 -3.36 4.84 13.69
N GLU A 216 -2.81 3.65 13.79
CA GLU A 216 -2.75 2.67 12.70
C GLU A 216 -4.16 2.30 12.22
N HIS A 217 -5.09 2.03 13.15
CA HIS A 217 -6.47 1.74 12.82
C HIS A 217 -7.23 2.95 12.24
N LEU A 218 -6.95 4.17 12.71
CA LEU A 218 -7.48 5.38 12.08
C LEU A 218 -6.97 5.57 10.65
N GLY A 219 -5.70 5.21 10.39
CA GLY A 219 -5.14 5.15 9.05
C GLY A 219 -5.90 4.16 8.15
N LEU A 220 -6.17 2.95 8.64
CA LEU A 220 -6.95 1.93 7.94
C LEU A 220 -8.37 2.41 7.62
N LEU A 221 -9.05 3.05 8.58
CA LEU A 221 -10.35 3.68 8.37
C LEU A 221 -10.30 4.70 7.21
N GLY A 222 -9.27 5.56 7.19
CA GLY A 222 -9.05 6.50 6.08
C GLY A 222 -8.90 5.78 4.73
N GLY A 223 -8.18 4.66 4.71
CA GLY A 223 -8.06 3.78 3.54
C GLY A 223 -9.41 3.25 3.05
N PHE A 224 -10.27 2.76 3.95
CA PHE A 224 -11.60 2.30 3.58
C PHE A 224 -12.53 3.42 3.09
N LEU A 225 -12.46 4.60 3.71
CA LEU A 225 -13.21 5.77 3.23
C LEU A 225 -12.79 6.16 1.82
N LEU A 226 -11.50 6.14 1.51
CA LEU A 226 -11.01 6.40 0.16
C LEU A 226 -11.52 5.35 -0.84
N VAL A 227 -11.49 4.07 -0.48
CA VAL A 227 -12.06 3.00 -1.31
C VAL A 227 -13.55 3.22 -1.58
N ALA A 228 -14.32 3.58 -0.56
CA ALA A 228 -15.75 3.86 -0.71
C ALA A 228 -16.01 5.05 -1.64
N ILE A 229 -15.25 6.14 -1.50
CA ILE A 229 -15.37 7.34 -2.35
C ILE A 229 -15.04 6.99 -3.81
N LEU A 230 -13.94 6.28 -4.06
CA LEU A 230 -13.51 5.92 -5.41
C LEU A 230 -14.55 5.02 -6.10
N ASP A 231 -15.06 4.01 -5.39
CA ASP A 231 -16.03 3.05 -5.92
C ASP A 231 -17.40 3.73 -6.22
N LEU A 232 -17.83 4.69 -5.38
CA LEU A 232 -19.03 5.49 -5.63
C LEU A 232 -18.89 6.43 -6.83
N ARG A 233 -17.69 6.99 -7.06
CA ARG A 233 -17.40 7.82 -8.24
C ARG A 233 -17.46 7.00 -9.53
N GLU A 234 -16.81 5.85 -9.56
CA GLU A 234 -16.87 4.92 -10.70
C GLU A 234 -18.32 4.51 -11.01
N SER A 235 -19.10 4.17 -9.98
CA SER A 235 -20.51 3.81 -10.11
C SER A 235 -21.39 4.94 -10.67
N THR A 236 -21.04 6.20 -10.39
CA THR A 236 -21.79 7.36 -10.86
C THR A 236 -21.46 7.69 -12.32
N THR A 237 -20.19 7.63 -12.71
CA THR A 237 -19.76 7.79 -14.10
C THR A 237 -20.35 6.71 -15.01
N ALA A 238 -20.42 5.47 -14.54
CA ALA A 238 -21.06 4.38 -15.29
C ALA A 238 -22.56 4.61 -15.53
N ARG A 239 -23.24 5.34 -14.64
CA ARG A 239 -24.66 5.69 -14.78
C ARG A 239 -24.90 6.91 -15.68
N ASN A 240 -23.97 7.87 -15.71
CA ASN A 240 -24.09 9.12 -16.47
C ASN A 240 -22.86 9.33 -17.38
N PRO A 241 -22.83 8.74 -18.59
CA PRO A 241 -21.73 8.97 -19.52
C PRO A 241 -21.71 10.45 -19.97
N PRO A 242 -20.52 11.08 -20.11
CA PRO A 242 -20.43 12.44 -20.65
C PRO A 242 -20.97 12.46 -22.09
N SER A 243 -21.87 13.40 -22.37
CA SER A 243 -22.55 13.62 -23.66
C SER A 243 -21.62 14.20 -24.72
#